data_AF-A0A1G8J9T4-F1
#
_entry.id   AF-A0A1G8J9T4-F1
#
_cell.length_a   1.000
_cell.length_b   1.000
_cell.length_c   1.000
_cell.angle_alpha   90.00
_cell.angle_beta   90.00
_cell.angle_gamma   90.00
#
_symmetry.space_group_name_H-M   'P 1'
#
loop_
_entity.id
_entity.type
_entity.pdbx_description
1 polymer ?
#
loop_
_entity_poly.entity_id
_entity_poly.type
_entity_poly.pdbx_seq_one_letter_code
_entity_poly.pdbx_strand_id
1 'polypeptide(L)'
;MIPKTLHFIWVGDETRRPDNCVDTWKERHPDWQIKVWGNRELEQCDWRNAGHMQAMFARELNGVADMMRWEILHREGGIVIDADSICLRALEDDFLDNEAFACWENEIARPGLIAAGYFGSVPGNAFLHQIIEDIHDEVSVINERAWRTVGPQRLTDAYRRYQYQDLSIYPSHYFIPEHFSGVRYHGKGPVYASQLWGSTLSRYDRLYLEATEKISAPTRQDDGESPEQAAQHALRQPIAAQHPAPCVQRVGISNDIATLPRLDVFTKLCGGKRVLHVGCGTPACTATERPLHLALAPACARLDGIDPRPGALDAIAAQAPGRLYTRFEDIQDDYDLVIVPELLGHVADAAGLLARLDALGTDCLLISVPDAFQCANTHFEYNRDAGALTEIAPPGQRCWYSPYTLLALLQAETRWAIAGLWFFDGTSILVMATKAKHTSTHRQ
;
A
#
# COMPACT_ATOMS: atom_id res chain seq x y z
N MET A 1 -26.14 -4.99 -22.76
CA MET A 1 -25.37 -6.24 -22.78
C MET A 1 -24.01 -5.95 -23.38
N ILE A 2 -22.96 -6.44 -22.74
CA ILE A 2 -21.57 -6.30 -23.17
C ILE A 2 -21.34 -7.14 -24.44
N PRO A 3 -20.72 -6.59 -25.50
CA PRO A 3 -20.35 -7.34 -26.70
C PRO A 3 -19.43 -8.54 -26.41
N LYS A 4 -19.60 -9.63 -27.16
CA LYS A 4 -18.72 -10.83 -27.14
C LYS A 4 -17.38 -10.57 -27.86
N THR A 5 -16.65 -9.57 -27.39
CA THR A 5 -15.34 -9.16 -27.92
C THR A 5 -14.32 -9.10 -26.79
N LEU A 6 -13.20 -9.80 -26.95
CA LEU A 6 -12.05 -9.71 -26.05
C LEU A 6 -11.00 -8.79 -26.68
N HIS A 7 -10.56 -7.79 -25.90
CA HIS A 7 -9.55 -6.82 -26.29
C HIS A 7 -8.26 -7.07 -25.49
N PHE A 8 -7.15 -7.22 -26.20
CA PHE A 8 -5.81 -7.31 -25.64
C PHE A 8 -4.97 -6.14 -26.16
N ILE A 9 -4.13 -5.56 -25.31
CA ILE A 9 -3.31 -4.41 -25.69
C ILE A 9 -1.84 -4.76 -25.47
N TRP A 10 -1.02 -4.57 -26.50
CA TRP A 10 0.42 -4.78 -26.44
C TRP A 10 1.16 -3.74 -27.26
N VAL A 11 1.76 -2.76 -26.57
CA VAL A 11 2.54 -1.69 -27.17
C VAL A 11 4.00 -1.78 -26.72
N GLY A 12 4.93 -1.26 -27.53
CA GLY A 12 6.37 -1.42 -27.35
C GLY A 12 6.96 -2.52 -28.24
N ASP A 13 7.80 -3.39 -27.69
CA ASP A 13 8.46 -4.45 -28.45
C ASP A 13 7.48 -5.58 -28.82
N GLU A 14 6.99 -5.59 -30.06
CA GLU A 14 6.04 -6.59 -30.56
C GLU A 14 6.60 -8.01 -30.56
N THR A 15 7.93 -8.18 -30.59
CA THR A 15 8.57 -9.51 -30.55
C THR A 15 8.38 -10.22 -29.22
N ARG A 16 7.98 -9.47 -28.18
CA ARG A 16 7.77 -9.97 -26.81
C ARG A 16 6.30 -10.16 -26.47
N ARG A 17 5.39 -9.97 -27.43
CA ARG A 17 3.96 -10.10 -27.18
C ARG A 17 3.63 -11.51 -26.71
N PRO A 18 2.92 -11.68 -25.57
CA PRO A 18 2.58 -12.99 -25.02
C PRO A 18 1.41 -13.64 -25.79
N ASP A 19 1.61 -13.93 -27.07
CA ASP A 19 0.58 -14.55 -27.93
C ASP A 19 0.14 -15.91 -27.39
N ASN A 20 1.05 -16.65 -26.75
CA ASN A 20 0.75 -17.87 -26.02
C ASN A 20 -0.33 -17.70 -24.92
N CYS A 21 -0.38 -16.54 -24.26
CA CYS A 21 -1.41 -16.22 -23.27
C CYS A 21 -2.73 -15.86 -23.96
N VAL A 22 -2.68 -15.00 -24.99
CA VAL A 22 -3.84 -14.58 -25.79
C VAL A 22 -4.54 -15.79 -26.45
N ASP A 23 -3.77 -16.77 -26.93
CA ASP A 23 -4.30 -17.98 -27.55
C ASP A 23 -5.15 -18.81 -26.58
N THR A 24 -4.80 -18.86 -25.28
CA THR A 24 -5.62 -19.58 -24.29
C THR A 24 -7.04 -19.02 -24.16
N TRP A 25 -7.20 -17.71 -24.34
CA TRP A 25 -8.49 -17.04 -24.36
C TRP A 25 -9.25 -17.32 -25.65
N LYS A 26 -8.57 -17.27 -26.79
CA LYS A 26 -9.13 -17.57 -28.11
C LYS A 26 -9.65 -19.01 -28.19
N GLU A 27 -8.89 -19.97 -27.68
CA GLU A 27 -9.28 -21.39 -27.63
C GLU A 27 -10.55 -21.63 -26.80
N ARG A 28 -10.71 -20.90 -25.70
CA ARG A 28 -11.87 -21.01 -24.81
C ARG A 28 -13.09 -20.19 -25.24
N HIS A 29 -12.93 -19.28 -26.20
CA HIS A 29 -13.99 -18.42 -26.71
C HIS A 29 -14.04 -18.43 -28.25
N PRO A 30 -14.28 -19.60 -28.89
CA PRO A 30 -14.22 -19.73 -30.35
C PRO A 30 -15.25 -18.88 -31.10
N ASP A 31 -16.37 -18.56 -30.46
CA ASP A 31 -17.46 -17.76 -31.03
C ASP A 31 -17.32 -16.25 -30.73
N TRP A 32 -16.27 -15.84 -30.00
CA TRP A 32 -16.05 -14.44 -29.63
C TRP A 32 -15.05 -13.79 -30.58
N GLN A 33 -15.20 -12.48 -30.77
CA GLN A 33 -14.23 -11.71 -31.52
C GLN A 33 -13.00 -11.43 -30.63
N ILE A 34 -11.80 -11.76 -31.13
CA ILE A 34 -10.54 -11.42 -30.46
C ILE A 34 -9.89 -10.24 -31.21
N LYS A 35 -9.55 -9.17 -30.49
CA LYS A 35 -8.83 -8.01 -31.02
C LYS A 35 -7.56 -7.76 -30.21
N VAL A 36 -6.42 -7.68 -30.90
CA VAL A 36 -5.14 -7.30 -30.30
C VAL A 36 -4.77 -5.93 -30.85
N TRP A 37 -4.58 -4.97 -29.95
CA TRP A 37 -4.27 -3.57 -30.23
C TRP A 37 -2.78 -3.34 -29.98
N GLY A 38 -2.05 -2.88 -30.99
CA GLY A 38 -0.61 -2.70 -30.93
C GLY A 38 -0.14 -1.29 -31.29
N ASN A 39 1.16 -1.16 -31.59
CA ASN A 39 1.77 0.12 -31.94
C ASN A 39 1.10 0.76 -33.15
N ARG A 40 0.68 -0.05 -34.13
CA ARG A 40 -0.04 0.42 -35.31
C ARG A 40 -1.34 1.15 -34.92
N GLU A 41 -2.15 0.55 -34.06
CA GLU A 41 -3.42 1.17 -33.64
C GLU A 41 -3.18 2.38 -32.74
N LEU A 42 -2.13 2.35 -31.91
CA LEU A 42 -1.68 3.50 -31.13
C LEU A 42 -1.35 4.70 -32.03
N GLU A 43 -0.72 4.47 -33.19
CA GLU A 43 -0.37 5.52 -34.15
C GLU A 43 -1.54 5.97 -35.06
N GLN A 44 -2.42 5.05 -35.44
CA GLN A 44 -3.43 5.29 -36.50
C GLN A 44 -4.79 5.71 -35.97
N CYS A 45 -5.15 5.36 -34.73
CA CYS A 45 -6.44 5.75 -34.16
C CYS A 45 -6.40 7.17 -33.60
N ASP A 46 -7.55 7.84 -33.64
CA ASP A 46 -7.73 9.13 -32.98
C ASP A 46 -8.03 8.89 -31.50
N TRP A 47 -7.02 9.13 -30.64
CA TRP A 47 -7.11 8.94 -29.20
C TRP A 47 -7.34 10.28 -28.50
N ARG A 48 -8.36 10.36 -27.64
CA ARG A 48 -8.65 11.52 -26.79
C ARG A 48 -7.45 11.89 -25.93
N ASN A 49 -6.72 10.89 -25.44
CA ASN A 49 -5.52 11.04 -24.61
C ASN A 49 -4.20 10.86 -25.39
N ALA A 50 -4.16 11.05 -26.71
CA ALA A 50 -2.96 10.84 -27.53
C ALA A 50 -1.70 11.53 -26.98
N GLY A 51 -1.82 12.79 -26.52
CA GLY A 51 -0.68 13.53 -25.95
C GLY A 51 -0.14 12.90 -24.65
N HIS A 52 -1.03 12.43 -23.78
CA HIS A 52 -0.65 11.71 -22.56
C HIS A 52 -0.09 10.32 -22.85
N MET A 53 -0.66 9.60 -23.83
CA MET A 53 -0.13 8.32 -24.31
C MET A 53 1.29 8.48 -24.84
N GLN A 54 1.56 9.52 -25.65
CA GLN A 54 2.90 9.80 -26.16
C GLN A 54 3.89 10.09 -25.02
N ALA A 55 3.50 10.90 -24.03
CA ALA A 55 4.35 11.20 -22.87
C ALA A 55 4.63 9.95 -22.01
N MET A 56 3.61 9.09 -21.83
CA MET A 56 3.70 7.86 -21.04
C MET A 56 4.52 6.77 -21.74
N PHE A 57 4.50 6.72 -23.08
CA PHE A 57 5.19 5.69 -23.88
C PHE A 57 6.70 5.60 -23.58
N ALA A 58 7.35 6.73 -23.32
CA ALA A 58 8.77 6.77 -22.97
C ALA A 58 9.07 6.32 -21.53
N ARG A 59 8.04 6.12 -20.70
CA ARG A 59 8.17 5.87 -19.26
C ARG A 59 7.62 4.51 -18.82
N GLU A 60 6.33 4.26 -19.05
CA GLU A 60 5.61 3.08 -18.57
C GLU A 60 4.59 2.61 -19.63
N LEU A 61 4.94 1.61 -20.43
CA LEU A 61 4.08 1.09 -21.51
C LEU A 61 2.73 0.54 -21.01
N ASN A 62 2.67 0.02 -19.79
CA ASN A 62 1.42 -0.38 -19.15
C ASN A 62 0.47 0.81 -18.93
N GLY A 63 0.99 2.02 -18.69
CA GLY A 63 0.16 3.22 -18.59
C GLY A 63 -0.43 3.65 -19.94
N VAL A 64 0.28 3.39 -21.05
CA VAL A 64 -0.27 3.58 -22.40
C VAL A 64 -1.42 2.60 -22.63
N ALA A 65 -1.24 1.33 -22.27
CA ALA A 65 -2.31 0.32 -22.34
C ALA A 65 -3.50 0.65 -21.44
N ASP A 66 -3.27 1.23 -20.25
CA ASP A 66 -4.31 1.74 -19.36
C ASP A 66 -5.14 2.87 -19.98
N MET A 67 -4.53 3.79 -20.73
CA MET A 67 -5.32 4.81 -21.43
C MET A 67 -6.06 4.24 -22.65
N MET A 68 -5.40 3.38 -23.44
CA MET A 68 -6.01 2.76 -24.61
C MET A 68 -7.25 1.94 -24.24
N ARG A 69 -7.21 1.17 -23.14
CA ARG A 69 -8.34 0.28 -22.77
C ARG A 69 -9.62 1.04 -22.50
N TRP A 70 -9.55 2.20 -21.85
CA TRP A 70 -10.75 2.99 -21.56
C TRP A 70 -11.38 3.50 -22.85
N GLU A 71 -10.57 4.04 -23.77
CA GLU A 71 -11.06 4.56 -25.05
C GLU A 71 -11.58 3.46 -25.98
N ILE A 72 -10.91 2.29 -26.01
CA ILE A 72 -11.36 1.11 -26.76
C ILE A 72 -12.72 0.63 -26.24
N LEU A 73 -12.86 0.42 -24.93
CA LEU A 73 -14.10 -0.08 -24.33
C LEU A 73 -15.23 0.94 -24.43
N HIS A 74 -14.94 2.24 -24.31
CA HIS A 74 -15.93 3.27 -24.53
C HIS A 74 -16.44 3.26 -25.99
N ARG A 75 -15.56 3.05 -26.97
CA ARG A 75 -15.94 3.04 -28.39
C ARG A 75 -16.66 1.75 -28.80
N GLU A 76 -16.16 0.60 -28.36
CA GLU A 76 -16.54 -0.71 -28.90
C GLU A 76 -17.31 -1.59 -27.92
N GLY A 77 -17.28 -1.25 -26.62
CA GLY A 77 -17.66 -2.16 -25.56
C GLY A 77 -16.73 -3.38 -25.52
N GLY A 78 -17.21 -4.46 -24.94
CA GLY A 78 -16.49 -5.73 -24.85
C GLY A 78 -15.78 -5.86 -23.52
N ILE A 79 -14.74 -6.71 -23.49
CA ILE A 79 -13.99 -7.01 -22.28
C ILE A 79 -12.50 -6.86 -22.59
N VAL A 80 -11.82 -5.99 -21.84
CA VAL A 80 -10.36 -5.91 -21.88
C VAL A 80 -9.78 -6.93 -20.92
N ILE A 81 -8.73 -7.60 -21.39
CA ILE A 81 -7.99 -8.60 -20.63
C ILE A 81 -6.50 -8.27 -20.76
N ASP A 82 -5.78 -8.25 -19.64
CA ASP A 82 -4.33 -8.10 -19.65
C ASP A 82 -3.67 -9.21 -20.48
N ALA A 83 -2.77 -8.82 -21.39
CA ALA A 83 -2.15 -9.71 -22.37
C ALA A 83 -1.33 -10.85 -21.74
N ASP A 84 -0.86 -10.67 -20.50
CA ASP A 84 -0.10 -11.63 -19.72
C ASP A 84 -0.97 -12.47 -18.76
N SER A 85 -2.22 -12.73 -19.15
CA SER A 85 -3.13 -13.60 -18.40
C SER A 85 -3.46 -14.87 -19.19
N ILE A 86 -3.52 -16.00 -18.49
CA ILE A 86 -4.02 -17.25 -19.06
C ILE A 86 -5.50 -17.43 -18.74
N CYS A 87 -6.27 -17.85 -19.74
CA CYS A 87 -7.64 -18.27 -19.54
C CYS A 87 -7.67 -19.70 -19.02
N LEU A 88 -8.35 -19.91 -17.89
CA LEU A 88 -8.53 -21.22 -17.25
C LEU A 88 -9.93 -21.77 -17.52
N ARG A 89 -10.92 -20.89 -17.61
CA ARG A 89 -12.34 -21.21 -17.84
C ARG A 89 -12.98 -20.13 -18.72
N ALA A 90 -13.85 -20.54 -19.64
CA ALA A 90 -14.62 -19.61 -20.45
C ALA A 90 -15.52 -18.72 -19.58
N LEU A 91 -15.70 -17.46 -19.97
CA LEU A 91 -16.60 -16.55 -19.31
C LEU A 91 -18.05 -16.99 -19.51
N GLU A 92 -18.83 -16.91 -18.44
CA GLU A 92 -20.25 -17.22 -18.45
C GLU A 92 -21.05 -16.03 -19.01
N ASP A 93 -22.20 -16.31 -19.62
CA ASP A 93 -23.01 -15.25 -20.25
C ASP A 93 -23.49 -14.20 -19.24
N ASP A 94 -23.63 -14.54 -17.95
CA ASP A 94 -24.00 -13.62 -16.87
C ASP A 94 -23.02 -12.44 -16.71
N PHE A 95 -21.75 -12.58 -17.13
CA PHE A 95 -20.82 -11.43 -17.16
C PHE A 95 -21.30 -10.36 -18.15
N LEU A 96 -21.97 -10.77 -19.23
CA LEU A 96 -22.40 -9.90 -20.32
C LEU A 96 -23.68 -9.11 -20.00
N ASP A 97 -24.43 -9.56 -19.00
CA ASP A 97 -25.66 -8.88 -18.55
C ASP A 97 -25.37 -7.61 -17.74
N ASN A 98 -24.13 -7.40 -17.31
CA ASN A 98 -23.71 -6.17 -16.65
C ASN A 98 -23.70 -4.96 -17.60
N GLU A 99 -23.83 -3.75 -17.05
CA GLU A 99 -23.46 -2.54 -17.78
C GLU A 99 -21.94 -2.38 -17.84
N ALA A 100 -21.28 -2.53 -16.69
CA ALA A 100 -19.85 -2.70 -16.57
C ALA A 100 -19.50 -3.70 -15.47
N PHE A 101 -18.35 -4.36 -15.59
CA PHE A 101 -17.81 -5.18 -14.52
C PHE A 101 -16.29 -5.07 -14.40
N ALA A 102 -15.79 -5.36 -13.21
CA ALA A 102 -14.38 -5.52 -12.91
C ALA A 102 -14.17 -6.61 -11.84
N CYS A 103 -12.94 -6.78 -11.36
CA CYS A 103 -12.67 -7.52 -10.13
C CYS A 103 -11.78 -6.71 -9.18
N TRP A 104 -11.73 -7.12 -7.91
CA TRP A 104 -10.71 -6.60 -6.99
C TRP A 104 -9.32 -7.05 -7.43
N GLU A 105 -8.29 -6.22 -7.22
CA GLU A 105 -6.89 -6.61 -7.44
C GLU A 105 -6.51 -7.73 -6.45
N ASN A 106 -6.76 -7.50 -5.16
CA ASN A 106 -6.75 -8.51 -4.12
C ASN A 106 -7.39 -7.95 -2.85
N GLU A 107 -8.40 -8.60 -2.31
CA GLU A 107 -9.14 -8.11 -1.14
C GLU A 107 -8.30 -8.08 0.14
N ILE A 108 -7.22 -8.86 0.20
CA ILE A 108 -6.33 -8.97 1.38
C ILE A 108 -5.09 -8.09 1.22
N ALA A 109 -4.38 -8.24 0.11
CA ALA A 109 -3.12 -7.54 -0.13
C ALA A 109 -3.32 -6.08 -0.57
N ARG A 110 -4.46 -5.77 -1.20
CA ARG A 110 -4.76 -4.45 -1.80
C ARG A 110 -6.24 -4.09 -1.57
N PRO A 111 -6.68 -4.00 -0.30
CA PRO A 111 -8.10 -3.86 0.04
C PRO A 111 -8.72 -2.64 -0.63
N GLY A 112 -9.82 -2.87 -1.34
CA GLY A 112 -10.62 -1.84 -2.00
C GLY A 112 -10.02 -1.29 -3.30
N LEU A 113 -8.94 -1.86 -3.83
CA LEU A 113 -8.36 -1.50 -5.12
C LEU A 113 -8.95 -2.39 -6.23
N ILE A 114 -9.51 -1.77 -7.26
CA ILE A 114 -10.12 -2.44 -8.42
C ILE A 114 -9.03 -2.70 -9.46
N ALA A 115 -8.96 -3.93 -9.97
CA ALA A 115 -8.04 -4.27 -11.05
C ALA A 115 -8.50 -3.63 -12.37
N ALA A 116 -7.58 -2.95 -13.06
CA ALA A 116 -7.83 -2.44 -14.41
C ALA A 116 -7.64 -3.53 -15.49
N GLY A 117 -7.00 -4.65 -15.14
CA GLY A 117 -6.62 -5.74 -16.03
C GLY A 117 -7.76 -6.60 -16.56
N TYR A 118 -8.93 -6.54 -15.92
CA TYR A 118 -10.12 -7.31 -16.28
C TYR A 118 -11.32 -6.39 -16.14
N PHE A 119 -11.72 -5.75 -17.23
CA PHE A 119 -12.83 -4.81 -17.23
C PHE A 119 -13.73 -5.05 -18.44
N GLY A 120 -15.03 -5.17 -18.22
CA GLY A 120 -16.02 -5.26 -19.29
C GLY A 120 -16.97 -4.09 -19.24
N SER A 121 -17.43 -3.62 -20.41
CA SER A 121 -18.50 -2.62 -20.48
C SER A 121 -19.30 -2.66 -21.78
N VAL A 122 -20.50 -2.10 -21.72
CA VAL A 122 -21.24 -1.71 -22.92
C VAL A 122 -20.50 -0.58 -23.68
N PRO A 123 -20.66 -0.47 -25.01
CA PRO A 123 -20.17 0.70 -25.74
C PRO A 123 -20.91 1.96 -25.27
N GLY A 124 -20.22 3.09 -25.26
CA GLY A 124 -20.75 4.39 -24.82
C GLY A 124 -20.96 4.52 -23.32
N ASN A 125 -20.32 3.68 -22.51
CA ASN A 125 -20.46 3.71 -21.05
C ASN A 125 -20.01 5.05 -20.47
N ALA A 126 -20.91 5.75 -19.75
CA ALA A 126 -20.67 7.10 -19.24
C ALA A 126 -19.56 7.16 -18.18
N PHE A 127 -19.37 6.09 -17.40
CA PHE A 127 -18.30 6.02 -16.41
C PHE A 127 -16.92 5.96 -17.08
N LEU A 128 -16.78 5.17 -18.16
CA LEU A 128 -15.55 5.18 -18.95
C LEU A 128 -15.30 6.51 -19.64
N HIS A 129 -16.33 7.15 -20.17
CA HIS A 129 -16.20 8.50 -20.72
C HIS A 129 -15.63 9.48 -19.69
N GLN A 130 -16.14 9.45 -18.47
CA GLN A 130 -15.63 10.31 -17.41
C GLN A 130 -14.18 10.01 -17.03
N ILE A 131 -13.75 8.75 -16.99
CA ILE A 131 -12.33 8.40 -16.76
C ILE A 131 -11.45 8.96 -17.88
N ILE A 132 -11.89 8.86 -19.13
CA ILE A 132 -11.16 9.37 -20.30
C ILE A 132 -10.98 10.88 -20.21
N GLU A 133 -12.05 11.62 -19.89
CA GLU A 133 -11.99 13.08 -19.75
C GLU A 133 -11.19 13.51 -18.50
N ASP A 134 -11.33 12.79 -17.38
CA ASP A 134 -10.53 13.05 -16.18
C ASP A 134 -9.03 12.92 -16.45
N ILE A 135 -8.61 11.94 -17.25
CA ILE A 135 -7.21 11.77 -17.67
C ILE A 135 -6.82 12.89 -18.64
N HIS A 136 -7.70 13.28 -19.56
CA HIS A 136 -7.44 14.33 -20.55
C HIS A 136 -7.23 15.71 -19.91
N ASP A 137 -7.96 15.99 -18.84
CA ASP A 137 -7.90 17.26 -18.12
C ASP A 137 -6.69 17.34 -17.15
N GLU A 138 -5.95 16.25 -16.93
CA GLU A 138 -4.73 16.29 -16.13
C GLU A 138 -3.63 17.09 -16.83
N VAL A 139 -2.92 17.92 -16.07
CA VAL A 139 -1.75 18.65 -16.61
C VAL A 139 -0.65 17.67 -17.05
N SER A 140 -0.49 16.56 -16.31
CA SER A 140 0.49 15.52 -16.61
C SER A 140 0.08 14.21 -15.95
N VAL A 141 0.27 13.11 -16.67
CA VAL A 141 0.05 11.75 -16.17
C VAL A 141 1.35 11.00 -15.83
N ILE A 142 2.49 11.66 -16.03
CA ILE A 142 3.84 11.10 -15.81
C ILE A 142 4.51 11.67 -14.55
N ASN A 143 3.76 12.34 -13.69
CA ASN A 143 4.24 12.84 -12.39
C ASN A 143 4.40 11.70 -11.37
N GLU A 144 3.65 10.61 -11.49
CA GLU A 144 3.77 9.41 -10.63
C GLU A 144 3.82 8.12 -11.47
N ARG A 145 3.69 6.96 -10.82
CA ARG A 145 3.64 5.67 -11.52
C ARG A 145 2.29 5.50 -12.22
N ALA A 146 2.29 4.85 -13.39
CA ALA A 146 1.11 4.63 -14.20
C ALA A 146 -0.09 4.04 -13.42
N TRP A 147 0.16 3.09 -12.50
CA TRP A 147 -0.90 2.48 -11.69
C TRP A 147 -1.65 3.48 -10.80
N ARG A 148 -1.02 4.61 -10.44
CA ARG A 148 -1.63 5.72 -9.68
C ARG A 148 -2.34 6.72 -10.59
N THR A 149 -1.71 7.11 -11.70
CA THR A 149 -2.19 8.22 -12.53
C THR A 149 -3.28 7.83 -13.51
N VAL A 150 -3.16 6.66 -14.15
CA VAL A 150 -4.04 6.21 -15.26
C VAL A 150 -4.57 4.78 -15.10
N GLY A 151 -3.96 3.98 -14.21
CA GLY A 151 -4.28 2.56 -14.00
C GLY A 151 -5.27 2.29 -12.85
N PRO A 152 -5.08 1.18 -12.08
CA PRO A 152 -6.02 0.72 -11.04
C PRO A 152 -6.47 1.76 -10.01
N GLN A 153 -5.58 2.66 -9.58
CA GLN A 153 -5.94 3.71 -8.63
C GLN A 153 -6.87 4.74 -9.27
N ARG A 154 -6.62 5.15 -10.53
CA ARG A 154 -7.49 6.08 -11.26
C ARG A 154 -8.89 5.52 -11.41
N LEU A 155 -9.00 4.25 -11.81
CA LEU A 155 -10.28 3.54 -11.87
C LEU A 155 -10.99 3.53 -10.52
N THR A 156 -10.27 3.18 -9.46
CA THR A 156 -10.81 3.08 -8.10
C THR A 156 -11.27 4.43 -7.57
N ASP A 157 -10.49 5.48 -7.79
CA ASP A 157 -10.79 6.84 -7.37
C ASP A 157 -11.99 7.40 -8.15
N ALA A 158 -12.06 7.16 -9.46
CA ALA A 158 -13.21 7.54 -10.27
C ALA A 158 -14.48 6.83 -9.79
N TYR A 159 -14.42 5.52 -9.55
CA TYR A 159 -15.55 4.74 -9.05
C TYR A 159 -16.09 5.32 -7.73
N ARG A 160 -15.19 5.65 -6.79
CA ARG A 160 -15.54 6.24 -5.49
C ARG A 160 -16.05 7.68 -5.62
N ARG A 161 -15.41 8.49 -6.45
CA ARG A 161 -15.74 9.91 -6.66
C ARG A 161 -17.11 10.07 -7.30
N TYR A 162 -17.37 9.32 -8.35
CA TYR A 162 -18.61 9.41 -9.13
C TYR A 162 -19.72 8.52 -8.59
N GLN A 163 -19.42 7.66 -7.62
CA GLN A 163 -20.38 6.75 -6.98
C GLN A 163 -21.20 5.95 -8.01
N TYR A 164 -20.51 5.49 -9.06
CA TYR A 164 -21.14 4.82 -10.19
C TYR A 164 -21.78 3.51 -9.72
N GLN A 165 -23.09 3.35 -9.94
CA GLN A 165 -23.88 2.27 -9.35
C GLN A 165 -23.85 0.98 -10.17
N ASP A 166 -23.59 1.09 -11.48
CA ASP A 166 -23.75 -0.02 -12.43
C ASP A 166 -22.42 -0.75 -12.75
N LEU A 167 -21.47 -0.70 -11.80
CA LEU A 167 -20.24 -1.49 -11.83
C LEU A 167 -20.32 -2.69 -10.89
N SER A 168 -20.41 -3.88 -11.46
CA SER A 168 -20.28 -5.13 -10.72
C SER A 168 -18.81 -5.43 -10.45
N ILE A 169 -18.41 -5.54 -9.18
CA ILE A 169 -17.03 -5.87 -8.80
C ILE A 169 -16.98 -7.30 -8.26
N TYR A 170 -16.38 -8.21 -9.03
CA TYR A 170 -16.23 -9.61 -8.68
C TYR A 170 -15.04 -9.87 -7.75
N PRO A 171 -15.04 -11.00 -7.02
CA PRO A 171 -13.91 -11.40 -6.19
C PRO A 171 -12.60 -11.53 -6.99
N SER A 172 -11.45 -11.19 -6.39
CA SER A 172 -10.17 -11.20 -7.11
C SER A 172 -9.84 -12.57 -7.68
N HIS A 173 -10.18 -13.64 -6.96
CA HIS A 173 -9.88 -15.02 -7.36
C HIS A 173 -10.50 -15.47 -8.68
N TYR A 174 -11.49 -14.72 -9.21
CA TYR A 174 -12.05 -14.99 -10.52
C TYR A 174 -10.99 -14.82 -11.63
N PHE A 175 -10.08 -13.86 -11.48
CA PHE A 175 -9.07 -13.56 -12.51
C PHE A 175 -7.63 -13.54 -11.98
N ILE A 176 -7.48 -13.32 -10.67
CA ILE A 176 -6.23 -13.17 -9.93
C ILE A 176 -6.27 -14.12 -8.72
N PRO A 177 -6.27 -15.46 -8.95
CA PRO A 177 -6.24 -16.46 -7.88
C PRO A 177 -4.90 -16.47 -7.12
N GLU A 178 -3.83 -15.98 -7.75
CA GLU A 178 -2.53 -15.75 -7.14
C GLU A 178 -2.07 -14.31 -7.42
N HIS A 179 -1.93 -13.54 -6.35
CA HIS A 179 -1.44 -12.17 -6.42
C HIS A 179 0.10 -12.15 -6.34
N PHE A 180 0.76 -11.18 -6.97
CA PHE A 180 2.24 -11.08 -6.98
C PHE A 180 2.86 -10.94 -5.58
N SER A 181 2.06 -10.56 -4.57
CA SER A 181 2.49 -10.53 -3.16
C SER A 181 2.60 -11.93 -2.52
N GLY A 182 2.21 -13.00 -3.24
CA GLY A 182 2.19 -14.37 -2.75
C GLY A 182 0.88 -14.80 -2.08
N VAL A 183 -0.13 -13.93 -2.03
CA VAL A 183 -1.48 -14.30 -1.56
C VAL A 183 -2.15 -15.20 -2.58
N ARG A 184 -2.64 -16.36 -2.13
CA ARG A 184 -3.26 -17.38 -2.96
C ARG A 184 -4.68 -17.70 -2.51
N TYR A 185 -5.56 -17.90 -3.47
CA TYR A 185 -6.89 -18.42 -3.26
C TYR A 185 -6.85 -19.93 -3.05
N HIS A 186 -7.41 -20.41 -1.94
CA HIS A 186 -7.50 -21.83 -1.59
C HIS A 186 -8.96 -22.33 -1.52
N GLY A 187 -9.92 -21.51 -1.96
CA GLY A 187 -11.33 -21.86 -1.94
C GLY A 187 -11.76 -22.72 -3.12
N LYS A 188 -13.07 -22.95 -3.24
CA LYS A 188 -13.70 -23.78 -4.28
C LYS A 188 -14.51 -22.97 -5.30
N GLY A 189 -14.43 -21.65 -5.22
CA GLY A 189 -15.08 -20.74 -6.16
C GLY A 189 -14.49 -20.82 -7.56
N PRO A 190 -15.19 -20.29 -8.57
CA PRO A 190 -14.73 -20.34 -9.95
C PRO A 190 -13.47 -19.47 -10.14
N VAL A 191 -12.59 -19.95 -11.02
CA VAL A 191 -11.38 -19.24 -11.45
C VAL A 191 -11.39 -19.24 -12.97
N TYR A 192 -11.51 -18.07 -13.57
CA TYR A 192 -11.59 -17.83 -15.01
C TYR A 192 -10.23 -17.55 -15.64
N ALA A 193 -9.33 -16.89 -14.90
CA ALA A 193 -8.00 -16.57 -15.38
C ALA A 193 -6.94 -16.66 -14.30
N SER A 194 -5.68 -16.57 -14.74
CA SER A 194 -4.54 -16.33 -13.85
C SER A 194 -3.62 -15.28 -14.48
N GLN A 195 -3.45 -14.16 -13.79
CA GLN A 195 -2.47 -13.13 -14.15
C GLN A 195 -1.03 -13.60 -13.92
N LEU A 196 -0.12 -13.30 -14.85
CA LEU A 196 1.30 -13.65 -14.74
C LEU A 196 2.20 -12.49 -14.34
N TRP A 197 1.64 -11.28 -14.20
CA TRP A 197 2.29 -10.08 -13.64
C TRP A 197 3.62 -9.73 -14.34
N GLY A 198 3.65 -9.79 -15.67
CA GLY A 198 4.84 -9.67 -16.49
C GLY A 198 5.60 -8.36 -16.31
N SER A 199 4.89 -7.24 -16.13
CA SER A 199 5.52 -5.95 -15.81
C SER A 199 6.08 -5.94 -14.38
N THR A 200 5.29 -6.34 -13.40
CA THR A 200 5.63 -6.31 -11.96
C THR A 200 6.76 -7.26 -11.60
N LEU A 201 6.81 -8.44 -12.23
CA LEU A 201 7.82 -9.47 -12.01
C LEU A 201 8.94 -9.44 -13.06
N SER A 202 8.95 -8.45 -13.95
CA SER A 202 9.92 -8.30 -15.05
C SER A 202 10.09 -9.57 -15.89
N ARG A 203 8.97 -10.23 -16.25
CA ARG A 203 8.96 -11.52 -16.99
C ARG A 203 8.80 -11.38 -18.50
N TYR A 204 8.57 -10.18 -19.05
CA TYR A 204 8.29 -10.03 -20.48
C TYR A 204 9.43 -10.49 -21.41
N ASP A 205 10.67 -10.58 -20.93
CA ASP A 205 11.79 -11.13 -21.71
C ASP A 205 11.67 -12.64 -21.99
N ARG A 206 10.85 -13.36 -21.21
CA ARG A 206 10.76 -14.82 -21.26
C ARG A 206 9.34 -15.35 -21.43
N LEU A 207 8.33 -14.56 -21.07
CA LEU A 207 6.95 -15.01 -21.01
C LEU A 207 6.43 -15.58 -22.35
N TYR A 208 6.75 -14.93 -23.46
CA TYR A 208 6.35 -15.34 -24.81
C TYR A 208 7.07 -16.60 -25.32
N LEU A 209 8.15 -17.03 -24.66
CA LEU A 209 8.92 -18.22 -25.01
C LEU A 209 8.43 -19.50 -24.30
N GLU A 210 7.55 -19.36 -23.31
CA GLU A 210 7.03 -20.48 -22.53
C GLU A 210 5.96 -21.23 -23.36
N ALA A 211 6.11 -22.56 -23.47
CA ALA A 211 5.11 -23.41 -24.12
C ALA A 211 3.79 -23.40 -23.32
N THR A 212 2.65 -23.28 -23.99
CA THR A 212 1.31 -23.11 -23.38
C THR A 212 0.99 -24.14 -22.29
N GLU A 213 1.45 -25.38 -22.43
CA GLU A 213 1.30 -26.48 -21.45
C GLU A 213 2.10 -26.26 -20.14
N LYS A 214 3.20 -25.50 -20.20
CA LYS A 214 4.01 -25.09 -19.03
C LYS A 214 3.53 -23.79 -18.40
N ILE A 215 2.66 -23.04 -19.08
CA ILE A 215 1.99 -21.87 -18.54
C ILE A 215 0.76 -22.34 -17.75
N SER A 216 1.03 -23.05 -16.65
CA SER A 216 0.03 -23.33 -15.63
C SER A 216 0.32 -22.46 -14.42
N ALA A 217 -0.74 -22.04 -13.70
CA ALA A 217 -0.57 -21.59 -12.33
C ALA A 217 0.31 -22.61 -11.58
N PRO A 218 1.26 -22.16 -10.74
CA PRO A 218 2.38 -22.99 -10.29
C PRO A 218 1.86 -24.23 -9.57
N THR A 219 1.92 -25.36 -10.29
CA THR A 219 1.70 -26.70 -9.74
C THR A 219 2.99 -27.46 -10.01
N ARG A 220 3.87 -27.56 -9.01
CA ARG A 220 5.04 -28.44 -9.13
C ARG A 220 4.59 -29.87 -8.91
N GLN A 221 4.80 -30.72 -9.90
CA GLN A 221 5.06 -32.14 -9.67
C GLN A 221 6.54 -32.29 -9.31
N ASP A 222 6.79 -33.07 -8.26
CA ASP A 222 8.10 -33.48 -7.76
C ASP A 222 8.85 -34.27 -8.83
N ASP A 223 9.91 -33.69 -9.38
CA ASP A 223 11.05 -34.42 -9.91
C ASP A 223 12.31 -33.67 -9.46
N GLY A 224 13.25 -34.41 -8.83
CA GLY A 224 14.30 -33.89 -7.95
C GLY A 224 15.15 -32.73 -8.50
N GLU A 225 15.43 -31.76 -7.62
CA GLU A 225 16.08 -30.50 -7.95
C GLU A 225 17.61 -30.60 -8.12
N SER A 226 18.14 -29.90 -9.13
CA SER A 226 19.55 -29.56 -9.24
C SER A 226 19.97 -28.47 -8.23
N PRO A 227 21.26 -28.33 -7.89
CA PRO A 227 21.73 -27.34 -6.90
C PRO A 227 21.42 -25.87 -7.26
N GLU A 228 21.34 -25.54 -8.55
CA GLU A 228 20.92 -24.20 -9.01
C GLU A 228 19.40 -23.99 -8.85
N GLN A 229 18.61 -25.04 -9.02
CA GLN A 229 17.16 -25.01 -8.80
C GLN A 229 16.82 -24.85 -7.31
N ALA A 230 17.59 -25.48 -6.41
CA ALA A 230 17.43 -25.33 -4.96
C ALA A 230 17.69 -23.89 -4.48
N ALA A 231 18.69 -23.19 -5.05
CA ALA A 231 18.98 -21.80 -4.71
C ALA A 231 17.89 -20.82 -5.20
N GLN A 232 17.32 -21.06 -6.38
CA GLN A 232 16.19 -20.29 -6.90
C GLN A 232 14.84 -20.67 -6.28
N HIS A 233 14.70 -21.91 -5.79
CA HIS A 233 13.51 -22.35 -5.06
C HIS A 233 13.48 -21.80 -3.63
N ALA A 234 14.64 -21.70 -2.98
CA ALA A 234 14.77 -20.96 -1.71
C ALA A 234 14.20 -19.55 -1.86
N LEU A 235 14.57 -18.80 -2.91
CA LEU A 235 14.05 -17.44 -3.18
C LEU A 235 12.54 -17.35 -3.46
N ARG A 236 11.85 -18.46 -3.76
CA ARG A 236 10.42 -18.51 -4.15
C ARG A 236 9.46 -18.95 -3.05
N GLN A 237 9.96 -19.49 -1.95
CA GLN A 237 9.10 -19.73 -0.80
C GLN A 237 8.81 -18.39 -0.10
N PRO A 238 7.65 -18.20 0.56
CA PRO A 238 7.46 -17.05 1.44
C PRO A 238 8.68 -16.92 2.32
N ILE A 239 9.25 -15.73 2.53
CA ILE A 239 10.50 -15.54 3.29
C ILE A 239 10.46 -16.30 4.64
N ALA A 240 9.29 -16.38 5.26
CA ALA A 240 8.99 -17.22 6.42
C ALA A 240 9.37 -18.70 6.26
N ALA A 241 9.05 -19.34 5.14
CA ALA A 241 9.37 -20.74 4.88
C ALA A 241 10.83 -20.97 4.47
N GLN A 242 11.58 -19.91 4.16
CA GLN A 242 13.03 -19.95 3.93
C GLN A 242 13.85 -19.94 5.23
N HIS A 243 13.20 -19.69 6.38
CA HIS A 243 13.86 -19.56 7.67
C HIS A 243 13.28 -20.55 8.70
N PRO A 244 14.07 -20.98 9.70
CA PRO A 244 13.56 -21.79 10.80
C PRO A 244 12.40 -21.09 11.50
N ALA A 245 11.34 -21.82 11.83
CA ALA A 245 10.15 -21.26 12.48
C ALA A 245 10.43 -20.36 13.70
N PRO A 246 11.43 -20.62 14.58
CA PRO A 246 11.77 -19.72 15.68
C PRO A 246 12.24 -18.32 15.25
N CYS A 247 12.79 -18.20 14.04
CA CYS A 247 13.28 -16.96 13.47
C CYS A 247 12.20 -16.18 12.71
N VAL A 248 10.99 -16.75 12.57
CA VAL A 248 9.89 -16.18 11.79
C VAL A 248 8.88 -15.53 12.70
N GLN A 249 8.74 -14.22 12.58
CA GLN A 249 7.87 -13.43 13.43
C GLN A 249 6.73 -12.85 12.59
N ARG A 250 5.49 -13.06 13.04
CA ARG A 250 4.28 -12.56 12.36
C ARG A 250 3.56 -11.60 13.30
N VAL A 251 3.43 -10.35 12.86
CA VAL A 251 2.76 -9.30 13.62
C VAL A 251 1.57 -8.79 12.81
N GLY A 252 0.38 -8.83 13.41
CA GLY A 252 -0.80 -8.18 12.85
C GLY A 252 -0.68 -6.66 13.01
N ILE A 253 -0.88 -5.92 11.93
CA ILE A 253 -0.82 -4.46 11.90
C ILE A 253 -1.95 -3.91 11.02
N SER A 254 -2.63 -2.86 11.47
CA SER A 254 -3.73 -2.25 10.73
C SER A 254 -3.27 -1.12 9.81
N ASN A 255 -4.02 -0.89 8.73
CA ASN A 255 -3.81 0.19 7.76
C ASN A 255 -4.85 1.32 7.88
N ASP A 256 -5.78 1.26 8.84
CA ASP A 256 -6.98 2.14 8.88
C ASP A 256 -6.64 3.64 8.95
N ILE A 257 -5.45 3.97 9.47
CA ILE A 257 -4.96 5.34 9.62
C ILE A 257 -3.67 5.61 8.84
N ALA A 258 -3.21 4.65 8.03
CA ALA A 258 -1.89 4.71 7.39
C ALA A 258 -1.74 5.91 6.45
N THR A 259 -2.83 6.35 5.83
CA THR A 259 -2.85 7.48 4.89
C THR A 259 -3.42 8.77 5.50
N LEU A 260 -3.85 8.74 6.77
CA LEU A 260 -4.42 9.93 7.41
C LEU A 260 -3.32 10.90 7.83
N PRO A 261 -3.55 12.22 7.75
CA PRO A 261 -2.58 13.21 8.20
C PRO A 261 -2.25 13.03 9.68
N ARG A 262 -0.95 13.08 10.01
CA ARG A 262 -0.42 12.93 11.38
C ARG A 262 -1.15 13.81 12.38
N LEU A 263 -1.30 15.09 12.05
CA LEU A 263 -1.97 16.07 12.90
C LEU A 263 -3.43 15.70 13.17
N ASP A 264 -4.17 15.22 12.16
CA ASP A 264 -5.59 14.88 12.31
C ASP A 264 -5.79 13.70 13.25
N VAL A 265 -4.94 12.68 13.12
CA VAL A 265 -4.98 11.50 14.00
C VAL A 265 -4.70 11.89 15.44
N PHE A 266 -3.61 12.62 15.71
CA PHE A 266 -3.30 13.06 17.07
C PHE A 266 -4.37 14.03 17.61
N THR A 267 -4.87 14.96 16.79
CA THR A 267 -5.94 15.90 17.18
C THR A 267 -7.19 15.14 17.63
N LYS A 268 -7.61 14.13 16.87
CA LYS A 268 -8.79 13.31 17.20
C LYS A 268 -8.57 12.47 18.47
N LEU A 269 -7.39 11.87 18.62
CA LEU A 269 -7.08 11.04 19.80
C LEU A 269 -6.88 11.87 21.08
N CYS A 270 -6.33 13.07 20.97
CA CYS A 270 -6.11 14.00 22.08
C CYS A 270 -7.35 14.84 22.44
N GLY A 271 -8.35 14.87 21.56
CA GLY A 271 -9.54 15.71 21.69
C GLY A 271 -10.21 15.66 23.05
N GLY A 272 -10.27 16.81 23.74
CA GLY A 272 -10.92 16.96 25.05
C GLY A 272 -10.23 16.23 26.22
N LYS A 273 -8.99 15.75 26.03
CA LYS A 273 -8.23 15.01 27.06
C LYS A 273 -7.20 15.88 27.75
N ARG A 274 -6.80 15.48 28.97
CA ARG A 274 -5.56 15.93 29.61
C ARG A 274 -4.41 15.11 29.05
N VAL A 275 -3.53 15.74 28.29
CA VAL A 275 -2.47 15.09 27.53
C VAL A 275 -1.11 15.55 28.02
N LEU A 276 -0.19 14.59 28.19
CA LEU A 276 1.24 14.86 28.33
C LEU A 276 1.95 14.47 27.04
N HIS A 277 2.68 15.43 26.45
CA HIS A 277 3.51 15.20 25.27
C HIS A 277 4.99 15.06 25.65
N VAL A 278 5.51 13.85 25.52
CA VAL A 278 6.91 13.51 25.81
C VAL A 278 7.77 13.74 24.56
N GLY A 279 8.83 14.53 24.70
CA GLY A 279 9.66 14.99 23.57
C GLY A 279 9.10 16.22 22.86
N CYS A 280 8.25 17.01 23.55
CA CYS A 280 7.48 18.12 22.97
C CYS A 280 8.30 19.24 22.31
N GLY A 281 9.59 19.36 22.66
CA GLY A 281 10.51 20.34 22.08
C GLY A 281 11.20 19.85 20.81
N THR A 282 10.91 18.64 20.33
CA THR A 282 11.49 18.12 19.08
C THR A 282 10.91 18.89 17.89
N PRO A 283 11.75 19.54 17.06
CA PRO A 283 11.27 20.32 15.93
C PRO A 283 10.62 19.43 14.87
N ALA A 284 9.70 20.00 14.09
CA ALA A 284 9.17 19.35 12.89
C ALA A 284 10.31 19.12 11.88
N CYS A 285 10.16 18.12 11.00
CA CYS A 285 11.15 17.79 9.97
C CYS A 285 11.43 18.95 9.00
N THR A 286 10.56 19.97 8.94
CA THR A 286 10.74 21.17 8.14
C THR A 286 10.64 22.44 9.02
N ALA A 287 11.50 23.44 8.75
CA ALA A 287 11.55 24.69 9.51
C ALA A 287 10.28 25.56 9.40
N THR A 288 9.37 25.21 8.49
CA THR A 288 8.13 25.93 8.18
C THR A 288 6.90 25.39 8.90
N GLU A 289 6.99 24.21 9.53
CA GLU A 289 5.87 23.57 10.20
C GLU A 289 5.76 24.00 11.66
N ARG A 290 4.53 24.31 12.08
CA ARG A 290 4.23 24.58 13.48
C ARG A 290 4.54 23.33 14.31
N PRO A 291 5.30 23.43 15.43
CA PRO A 291 5.60 22.28 16.28
C PRO A 291 4.34 21.52 16.68
N LEU A 292 4.37 20.18 16.62
CA LEU A 292 3.23 19.32 16.89
C LEU A 292 2.55 19.65 18.23
N HIS A 293 3.36 19.93 19.26
CA HIS A 293 2.85 20.32 20.57
C HIS A 293 1.92 21.56 20.49
N LEU A 294 2.33 22.61 19.76
CA LEU A 294 1.53 23.82 19.61
C LEU A 294 0.34 23.61 18.66
N ALA A 295 0.46 22.72 17.69
CA ALA A 295 -0.64 22.38 16.78
C ALA A 295 -1.76 21.59 17.47
N LEU A 296 -1.43 20.74 18.46
CA LEU A 296 -2.39 19.94 19.22
C LEU A 296 -3.09 20.70 20.35
N ALA A 297 -2.45 21.77 20.85
CA ALA A 297 -2.93 22.56 21.97
C ALA A 297 -4.44 22.92 21.90
N PRO A 298 -5.00 23.40 20.77
CA PRO A 298 -6.41 23.81 20.71
C PRO A 298 -7.42 22.67 20.88
N ALA A 299 -7.01 21.42 20.64
CA ALA A 299 -7.90 20.26 20.70
C ALA A 299 -7.91 19.58 22.07
N CYS A 300 -6.86 19.77 22.88
CA CYS A 300 -6.73 19.15 24.19
C CYS A 300 -7.52 19.94 25.24
N ALA A 301 -8.04 19.25 26.27
CA ALA A 301 -8.58 19.95 27.45
C ALA A 301 -7.45 20.58 28.29
N ARG A 302 -6.29 19.92 28.33
CA ARG A 302 -5.02 20.43 28.85
C ARG A 302 -3.89 19.73 28.11
N LEU A 303 -2.87 20.46 27.70
CA LEU A 303 -1.68 19.89 27.06
C LEU A 303 -0.43 20.37 27.79
N ASP A 304 0.21 19.44 28.50
CA ASP A 304 1.51 19.65 29.11
C ASP A 304 2.60 18.95 28.31
N GLY A 305 3.85 19.37 28.49
CA GLY A 305 4.98 18.88 27.72
C GLY A 305 6.18 18.54 28.59
N ILE A 306 6.98 17.56 28.18
CA ILE A 306 8.29 17.30 28.77
C ILE A 306 9.35 17.16 27.67
N ASP A 307 10.50 17.81 27.85
CA ASP A 307 11.71 17.59 27.07
C ASP A 307 12.93 17.84 27.96
N PRO A 308 13.89 16.91 28.07
CA PRO A 308 15.05 17.07 28.95
C PRO A 308 16.00 18.20 28.52
N ARG A 309 15.83 18.77 27.32
CA ARG A 309 16.64 19.87 26.80
C ARG A 309 15.92 21.19 27.08
N PRO A 310 16.40 22.04 28.01
CA PRO A 310 15.75 23.32 28.30
C PRO A 310 15.60 24.21 27.04
N GLY A 311 16.64 24.27 26.19
CA GLY A 311 16.60 25.06 24.96
C GLY A 311 15.56 24.60 23.93
N ALA A 312 15.14 23.32 23.97
CA ALA A 312 14.07 22.83 23.10
C ALA A 312 12.69 23.30 23.57
N LEU A 313 12.53 23.50 24.89
CA LEU A 313 11.31 24.04 25.48
C LEU A 313 11.19 25.55 25.27
N ASP A 314 12.31 26.28 25.31
CA ASP A 314 12.33 27.73 25.09
C ASP A 314 11.66 28.12 23.76
N ALA A 315 11.80 27.29 22.72
CA ALA A 315 11.20 27.49 21.41
C ALA A 315 9.65 27.46 21.41
N ILE A 316 9.04 26.76 22.37
CA ILE A 316 7.58 26.61 22.47
C ILE A 316 6.99 27.30 23.71
N ALA A 317 7.81 27.64 24.71
CA ALA A 317 7.37 28.12 26.02
C ALA A 317 6.43 29.33 25.98
N ALA A 318 6.69 30.29 25.10
CA ALA A 318 5.86 31.49 24.97
C ALA A 318 4.44 31.22 24.44
N GLN A 319 4.23 30.07 23.79
CA GLN A 319 2.97 29.69 23.14
C GLN A 319 2.34 28.43 23.73
N ALA A 320 3.06 27.71 24.60
CA ALA A 320 2.58 26.49 25.21
C ALA A 320 1.42 26.80 26.17
N PRO A 321 0.25 26.13 26.03
CA PRO A 321 -0.92 26.42 26.86
C PRO A 321 -0.83 25.82 28.27
N GLY A 322 0.07 24.86 28.49
CA GLY A 322 0.21 24.11 29.73
C GLY A 322 1.62 24.14 30.29
N ARG A 323 1.87 23.25 31.26
CA ARG A 323 3.15 23.17 31.98
C ARG A 323 4.19 22.47 31.11
N LEU A 324 5.42 22.98 31.16
CA LEU A 324 6.57 22.38 30.52
C LEU A 324 7.56 21.89 31.57
N TYR A 325 7.98 20.64 31.45
CA TYR A 325 8.87 19.96 32.37
C TYR A 325 10.19 19.60 31.69
N THR A 326 11.28 19.61 32.44
CA THR A 326 12.58 19.08 31.98
C THR A 326 12.91 17.73 32.60
N ARG A 327 12.14 17.32 33.62
CA ARG A 327 12.37 16.11 34.40
C ARG A 327 11.07 15.38 34.68
N PHE A 328 11.09 14.06 34.55
CA PHE A 328 9.92 13.22 34.80
C PHE A 328 9.48 13.29 36.27
N GLU A 329 10.42 13.47 37.19
CA GLU A 329 10.15 13.50 38.63
C GLU A 329 9.31 14.71 39.07
N ASP A 330 9.27 15.75 38.24
CA ASP A 330 8.48 16.97 38.50
C ASP A 330 7.01 16.80 38.07
N ILE A 331 6.67 15.70 37.41
CA ILE A 331 5.31 15.41 36.93
C ILE A 331 4.54 14.66 38.02
N GLN A 332 3.54 15.34 38.59
CA GLN A 332 2.71 14.82 39.70
C GLN A 332 1.23 14.65 39.30
N ASP A 333 0.83 15.19 38.15
CA ASP A 333 -0.56 15.12 37.66
C ASP A 333 -0.82 13.80 36.92
N ASP A 334 -2.07 13.33 36.97
CA ASP A 334 -2.56 12.24 36.12
C ASP A 334 -3.03 12.76 34.76
N TYR A 335 -2.80 11.97 33.71
CA TYR A 335 -3.16 12.26 32.33
C TYR A 335 -4.05 11.18 31.74
N ASP A 336 -5.04 11.61 30.96
CA ASP A 336 -5.94 10.69 30.24
C ASP A 336 -5.22 10.01 29.07
N LEU A 337 -4.15 10.64 28.56
CA LEU A 337 -3.32 10.13 27.48
C LEU A 337 -1.89 10.68 27.58
N VAL A 338 -0.90 9.81 27.43
CA VAL A 338 0.50 10.22 27.21
C VAL A 338 0.88 9.95 25.76
N ILE A 339 1.39 10.95 25.04
CA ILE A 339 1.87 10.80 23.67
C ILE A 339 3.40 10.88 23.59
N VAL A 340 4.00 10.00 22.80
CA VAL A 340 5.46 9.87 22.62
C VAL A 340 5.77 9.76 21.12
N PRO A 341 5.65 10.85 20.35
CA PRO A 341 5.86 10.81 18.92
C PRO A 341 7.36 10.79 18.56
N GLU A 342 7.79 9.78 17.80
CA GLU A 342 9.13 9.57 17.22
C GLU A 342 10.33 9.51 18.19
N LEU A 343 10.11 9.74 19.48
CA LEU A 343 11.20 9.91 20.44
C LEU A 343 12.03 8.64 20.65
N LEU A 344 11.41 7.45 20.64
CA LEU A 344 12.12 6.18 20.88
C LEU A 344 13.25 5.95 19.87
N GLY A 345 13.07 6.38 18.62
CA GLY A 345 14.10 6.28 17.57
C GLY A 345 15.32 7.19 17.78
N HIS A 346 15.28 8.11 18.75
CA HIS A 346 16.30 9.13 18.97
C HIS A 346 17.02 9.01 20.31
N VAL A 347 16.51 8.20 21.25
CA VAL A 347 17.12 8.03 22.58
C VAL A 347 18.16 6.93 22.60
N ALA A 348 19.21 7.13 23.41
CA ALA A 348 20.24 6.10 23.62
C ALA A 348 19.77 4.97 24.56
N ASP A 349 18.85 5.28 25.49
CA ASP A 349 18.32 4.36 26.49
C ASP A 349 16.79 4.29 26.38
N ALA A 350 16.32 3.42 25.47
CA ALA A 350 14.89 3.21 25.26
C ALA A 350 14.22 2.53 26.46
N ALA A 351 14.89 1.56 27.09
CA ALA A 351 14.40 0.85 28.27
C ALA A 351 14.19 1.81 29.45
N GLY A 352 15.16 2.70 29.72
CA GLY A 352 15.04 3.72 30.74
C GLY A 352 13.92 4.73 30.47
N LEU A 353 13.68 5.09 29.20
CA LEU A 353 12.52 5.92 28.84
C LEU A 353 11.20 5.18 29.10
N LEU A 354 11.08 3.91 28.69
CA LEU A 354 9.88 3.10 28.91
C LEU A 354 9.58 2.92 30.41
N ALA A 355 10.61 2.72 31.24
CA ALA A 355 10.46 2.65 32.69
C ALA A 355 9.93 3.97 33.30
N ARG A 356 10.40 5.13 32.80
CA ARG A 356 9.89 6.44 33.22
C ARG A 356 8.44 6.66 32.77
N LEU A 357 8.09 6.23 31.55
CA LEU A 357 6.71 6.27 31.05
C LEU A 357 5.79 5.36 31.87
N ASP A 358 6.28 4.20 32.30
CA ASP A 358 5.54 3.28 33.16
C ASP A 358 5.26 3.87 34.55
N ALA A 359 6.13 4.75 35.06
CA ALA A 359 5.90 5.44 36.32
C ALA A 359 4.87 6.58 36.27
N LEU A 360 4.47 7.04 35.07
CA LEU A 360 3.52 8.15 34.93
C LEU A 360 2.08 7.75 35.30
N GLY A 361 1.33 8.69 35.87
CA GLY A 361 -0.09 8.57 36.17
C GLY A 361 -0.97 8.56 34.92
N THR A 362 -0.96 7.46 34.16
CA THR A 362 -1.82 7.26 33.00
C THR A 362 -2.15 5.78 32.80
N ASP A 363 -3.32 5.52 32.21
CA ASP A 363 -3.74 4.19 31.78
C ASP A 363 -3.52 3.99 30.26
N CYS A 364 -3.20 5.03 29.50
CA CYS A 364 -3.15 4.98 28.04
C CYS A 364 -1.95 5.75 27.48
N LEU A 365 -1.17 5.08 26.64
CA LEU A 365 -0.02 5.64 25.94
C LEU A 365 -0.19 5.49 24.43
N LEU A 366 0.22 6.51 23.70
CA LEU A 366 0.28 6.52 22.25
C LEU A 366 1.70 6.83 21.82
N ILE A 367 2.37 5.87 21.20
CA ILE A 367 3.78 5.94 20.87
C ILE A 367 3.91 5.79 19.36
N SER A 368 4.66 6.69 18.71
CA SER A 368 5.04 6.50 17.32
C SER A 368 6.55 6.36 17.17
N VAL A 369 6.97 5.55 16.21
CA VAL A 369 8.39 5.30 15.92
C VAL A 369 8.63 5.26 14.42
N PRO A 370 9.84 5.60 13.94
CA PRO A 370 10.17 5.51 12.52
C PRO A 370 10.23 4.04 12.08
N ASP A 371 9.54 3.73 10.97
CA ASP A 371 9.37 2.35 10.50
C ASP A 371 10.28 2.03 9.31
N ALA A 372 11.18 1.07 9.52
CA ALA A 372 12.10 0.58 8.50
C ALA A 372 11.37 0.01 7.28
N PHE A 373 10.20 -0.61 7.47
CA PHE A 373 9.49 -1.26 6.37
C PHE A 373 8.86 -0.24 5.42
N GLN A 374 8.07 0.69 5.94
CA GLN A 374 7.48 1.77 5.13
C GLN A 374 8.54 2.65 4.47
N CYS A 375 9.65 2.90 5.18
CA CYS A 375 10.73 3.74 4.67
C CYS A 375 11.73 3.02 3.75
N ALA A 376 11.63 1.70 3.57
CA ALA A 376 12.59 0.88 2.86
C ALA A 376 12.93 1.39 1.44
N ASN A 377 11.94 1.94 0.72
CA ASN A 377 12.10 2.38 -0.67
C ASN A 377 12.26 3.90 -0.84
N THR A 378 12.18 4.66 0.25
CA THR A 378 12.19 6.13 0.23
C THR A 378 13.35 6.71 1.01
N HIS A 379 13.87 5.99 2.01
CA HIS A 379 14.94 6.45 2.90
C HIS A 379 16.21 5.59 2.83
N PHE A 380 16.19 4.48 2.10
CA PHE A 380 17.36 3.62 1.93
C PHE A 380 17.62 3.38 0.45
N GLU A 381 18.87 3.55 0.04
CA GLU A 381 19.33 3.21 -1.31
C GLU A 381 20.68 2.51 -1.19
N TYR A 382 20.80 1.31 -1.77
CA TYR A 382 22.06 0.59 -1.82
C TYR A 382 22.61 0.56 -3.24
N ASN A 383 23.71 1.29 -3.46
CA ASN A 383 24.45 1.25 -4.71
C ASN A 383 25.47 0.10 -4.65
N ARG A 384 25.18 -0.98 -5.38
CA ARG A 384 26.02 -2.19 -5.41
C ARG A 384 27.40 -1.94 -6.00
N ASP A 385 27.50 -1.13 -7.05
CA ASP A 385 28.75 -0.88 -7.76
C ASP A 385 29.71 -0.03 -6.91
N ALA A 386 29.16 0.92 -6.15
CA ALA A 386 29.91 1.74 -5.21
C ALA A 386 30.11 1.05 -3.84
N GLY A 387 29.39 -0.04 -3.57
CA GLY A 387 29.35 -0.68 -2.25
C GLY A 387 28.84 0.25 -1.14
N ALA A 388 28.00 1.23 -1.48
CA ALA A 388 27.60 2.32 -0.60
C ALA A 388 26.10 2.27 -0.29
N LEU A 389 25.75 2.39 0.99
CA LEU A 389 24.39 2.59 1.46
C LEU A 389 24.16 4.08 1.72
N THR A 390 23.13 4.63 1.09
CA THR A 390 22.59 5.95 1.39
C THR A 390 21.39 5.78 2.30
N GLU A 391 21.41 6.44 3.44
CA GLU A 391 20.31 6.47 4.40
C GLU A 391 19.88 7.92 4.64
N ILE A 392 18.60 8.20 4.43
CA ILE A 392 17.98 9.50 4.69
C ILE A 392 17.37 9.43 6.08
N ALA A 393 17.98 10.10 7.03
CA ALA A 393 17.54 10.13 8.42
C ALA A 393 17.67 11.55 8.99
N PRO A 394 16.69 12.04 9.79
CA PRO A 394 16.82 13.31 10.46
C PRO A 394 17.98 13.28 11.48
N PRO A 395 18.58 14.44 11.78
CA PRO A 395 19.68 14.54 12.73
C PRO A 395 19.33 13.92 14.08
N GLY A 396 20.16 12.97 14.53
CA GLY A 396 20.00 12.32 15.82
C GLY A 396 19.12 11.07 15.82
N GLN A 397 18.59 10.64 14.66
CA GLN A 397 18.01 9.31 14.55
C GLN A 397 19.08 8.24 14.85
N ARG A 398 18.72 7.28 15.70
CA ARG A 398 19.60 6.19 16.16
C ARG A 398 19.09 4.83 15.71
N CYS A 399 17.78 4.69 15.51
CA CYS A 399 17.16 3.41 15.23
C CYS A 399 15.94 3.57 14.32
N TRP A 400 15.74 2.57 13.48
CA TRP A 400 14.49 2.29 12.79
C TRP A 400 13.87 1.04 13.40
N TYR A 401 12.55 1.02 13.54
CA TYR A 401 11.82 -0.12 14.07
C TYR A 401 11.11 -0.87 12.94
N SER A 402 10.76 -2.11 13.19
CA SER A 402 9.70 -2.80 12.47
C SER A 402 8.56 -3.08 13.47
N PRO A 403 7.36 -3.48 13.02
CA PRO A 403 6.28 -3.84 13.92
C PRO A 403 6.71 -4.88 14.97
N TYR A 404 7.51 -5.87 14.55
CA TYR A 404 8.03 -6.88 15.46
C TYR A 404 9.04 -6.33 16.46
N THR A 405 10.06 -5.57 16.01
CA THR A 405 11.11 -5.12 16.93
C THR A 405 10.58 -4.10 17.94
N LEU A 406 9.59 -3.29 17.57
CA LEU A 406 8.87 -2.42 18.49
C LEU A 406 8.12 -3.24 19.55
N LEU A 407 7.31 -4.22 19.15
CA LEU A 407 6.55 -5.03 20.09
C LEU A 407 7.47 -5.84 21.01
N ALA A 408 8.55 -6.41 20.49
CA ALA A 408 9.53 -7.15 21.28
C ALA A 408 10.16 -6.26 22.36
N LEU A 409 10.53 -5.02 22.02
CA LEU A 409 11.03 -4.03 22.99
C LEU A 409 9.97 -3.73 24.07
N LEU A 410 8.74 -3.40 23.66
CA LEU A 410 7.68 -3.07 24.61
C LEU A 410 7.34 -4.24 25.54
N GLN A 411 7.32 -5.47 25.03
CA GLN A 411 7.06 -6.68 25.80
C GLN A 411 8.21 -7.04 26.76
N ALA A 412 9.45 -6.76 26.37
CA ALA A 412 10.61 -7.02 27.21
C ALA A 412 10.69 -6.02 28.39
N GLU A 413 10.41 -4.75 28.12
CA GLU A 413 10.65 -3.65 29.07
C GLU A 413 9.41 -3.25 29.87
N THR A 414 8.21 -3.67 29.46
CA THR A 414 6.95 -3.23 30.09
C THR A 414 5.97 -4.38 30.28
N ARG A 415 4.92 -4.13 31.08
CA ARG A 415 3.75 -5.02 31.22
C ARG A 415 2.52 -4.48 30.51
N TRP A 416 2.69 -3.58 29.55
CA TRP A 416 1.58 -2.91 28.89
C TRP A 416 0.83 -3.87 27.97
N ALA A 417 -0.49 -3.71 27.90
CA ALA A 417 -1.32 -4.39 26.93
C ALA A 417 -1.42 -3.54 25.66
N ILE A 418 -1.11 -4.12 24.52
CA ILE A 418 -1.20 -3.45 23.22
C ILE A 418 -2.66 -3.43 22.78
N ALA A 419 -3.28 -2.26 22.84
CA ALA A 419 -4.67 -2.03 22.45
C ALA A 419 -4.83 -1.82 20.93
N GLY A 420 -3.77 -1.40 20.25
CA GLY A 420 -3.73 -1.40 18.80
C GLY A 420 -2.37 -1.02 18.22
N LEU A 421 -2.18 -1.39 16.95
CA LEU A 421 -0.94 -1.21 16.21
C LEU A 421 -1.28 -0.91 14.74
N TRP A 422 -0.74 0.20 14.23
CA TRP A 422 -1.04 0.69 12.88
C TRP A 422 0.22 1.11 12.15
N PHE A 423 0.23 0.90 10.83
CA PHE A 423 1.02 1.75 9.96
C PHE A 423 0.44 3.16 10.01
N PHE A 424 1.32 4.16 10.01
CA PHE A 424 0.96 5.54 10.30
C PHE A 424 1.78 6.47 9.42
N ASP A 425 1.07 7.42 8.79
CA ASP A 425 1.57 8.51 7.96
C ASP A 425 2.63 8.17 6.89
N GLY A 426 2.69 6.89 6.48
CA GLY A 426 3.59 6.38 5.47
C GLY A 426 5.05 6.27 5.89
N THR A 427 5.40 6.60 7.14
CA THR A 427 6.80 6.58 7.62
C THR A 427 6.95 6.07 9.06
N SER A 428 5.87 5.98 9.82
CA SER A 428 5.89 5.61 11.23
C SER A 428 5.01 4.39 11.53
N ILE A 429 5.30 3.69 12.62
CA ILE A 429 4.32 2.82 13.28
C ILE A 429 3.69 3.61 14.43
N LEU A 430 2.38 3.50 14.61
CA LEU A 430 1.68 4.00 15.79
C LEU A 430 1.21 2.82 16.65
N VAL A 431 1.53 2.85 17.93
CA VAL A 431 1.06 1.86 18.91
C VAL A 431 0.28 2.54 20.01
N MET A 432 -0.90 1.99 20.31
CA MET A 432 -1.66 2.33 21.50
C MET A 432 -1.45 1.24 22.54
N ALA A 433 -0.88 1.62 23.67
CA ALA A 433 -0.60 0.73 24.79
C ALA A 433 -1.43 1.16 26.00
N THR A 434 -1.86 0.18 26.80
CA THR A 434 -2.65 0.42 28.01
C THR A 434 -1.96 -0.20 29.21
N LYS A 435 -2.03 0.50 30.34
CA LYS A 435 -1.53 0.04 31.63
C LYS A 435 -2.67 -0.54 32.45
N ALA A 436 -2.36 -1.52 33.29
CA ALA A 436 -3.31 -1.95 34.31
C ALA A 436 -3.55 -0.78 35.27
N LYS A 437 -4.82 -0.46 35.54
CA LYS A 437 -5.18 0.62 36.48
C LYS A 437 -4.43 0.41 37.78
N HIS A 438 -3.69 1.43 38.21
CA HIS A 438 -3.24 1.49 39.59
C HIS A 438 -4.49 1.55 40.47
N THR A 439 -4.91 0.42 41.04
CA THR A 439 -5.78 0.44 42.21
C THR A 439 -4.96 1.08 43.32
N SER A 440 -5.11 2.39 43.47
CA SER A 440 -4.71 3.10 44.68
C SER A 440 -5.53 2.50 45.83
N THR A 441 -4.98 1.48 46.49
CA THR A 441 -5.37 1.18 47.86
C THR A 441 -5.00 2.39 48.70
N HIS A 442 -5.92 3.35 48.80
CA HIS A 442 -6.00 4.21 49.95
C HIS A 442 -6.20 3.29 51.17
N ARG A 443 -5.10 2.92 51.83
CA ARG A 443 -5.17 2.52 53.24
C ARG A 443 -5.60 3.77 54.00
N GLN A 444 -6.80 3.70 54.57
CA GLN A 444 -7.28 4.59 55.62
C GLN A 444 -6.35 4.56 56.83
#